data_AF-A0A165IAU4-F1
#
_entry.id   AF-A0A165IAU4-F1
#
_cell.length_a   1.000
_cell.length_b   1.000
_cell.length_c   1.000
_cell.angle_alpha   90.00
_cell.angle_beta   90.00
_cell.angle_gamma   90.00
#
_symmetry.space_group_name_H-M   'P 1'
#
loop_
_entity.id
_entity.type
_entity.pdbx_description
1 polymer ?
#
loop_
_entity_poly.entity_id
_entity_poly.type
_entity_poly.pdbx_seq_one_letter_code
_entity_poly.pdbx_strand_id
1 'polypeptide(L)'
;MSSPPTFLGSLPTRRKPMSKAPPGFLVPPKPHVIPISRMTVRELRDQHARNARTLAGPTASTSSYSQRIVAEQAEIESRLVDLVGLKSIQNKLEETKIHDHNDEAMNTDPTPQEPQYRAIGAKQRALEKFAAKASRDYNGGGLSFEEATRLEQEAHAADRRRQEEIAERRRRRGLSLDDEVLTRQEKEARMWAFMNYKPTDSDLEDEDDEGEEGKNPSTWFDDDQDDGRKGQDIVYPDYHDDLSNIIRIDESRIPYSIPREE
;
A
#
# COMPACT_ATOMS: atom_id res chain seq x y z
N MET A 1 -26.54 -27.92 -69.76
CA MET A 1 -25.33 -27.87 -68.93
C MET A 1 -24.75 -26.47 -69.02
N SER A 2 -24.83 -25.68 -67.95
CA SER A 2 -24.05 -24.44 -67.81
C SER A 2 -24.03 -24.06 -66.35
N SER A 3 -22.87 -24.23 -65.71
CA SER A 3 -22.63 -23.84 -64.32
C SER A 3 -22.06 -22.42 -64.30
N PRO A 4 -22.48 -21.53 -63.37
CA PRO A 4 -21.82 -20.24 -63.21
C PRO A 4 -20.50 -20.40 -62.42
N PRO A 5 -19.47 -19.58 -62.69
CA PRO A 5 -18.23 -19.61 -61.93
C PRO A 5 -18.41 -18.94 -60.56
N THR A 6 -18.13 -19.70 -59.49
CA THR A 6 -17.93 -19.16 -58.14
C THR A 6 -16.64 -18.36 -58.07
N PHE A 7 -16.77 -17.04 -58.07
CA PHE A 7 -15.70 -16.12 -57.66
C PHE A 7 -15.45 -16.28 -56.15
N LEU A 8 -14.40 -17.00 -55.77
CA LEU A 8 -13.85 -16.94 -54.42
C LEU A 8 -13.04 -15.65 -54.29
N GLY A 9 -13.74 -14.55 -53.98
CA GLY A 9 -13.14 -13.31 -53.55
C GLY A 9 -12.47 -13.50 -52.20
N SER A 10 -11.15 -13.66 -52.20
CA SER A 10 -10.30 -13.55 -51.02
C SER A 10 -10.53 -12.19 -50.35
N LEU A 11 -11.24 -12.18 -49.21
CA LEU A 11 -11.37 -11.01 -48.34
C LEU A 11 -9.98 -10.51 -47.92
N PRO A 12 -9.62 -9.23 -48.15
CA PRO A 12 -8.39 -8.69 -47.60
C PRO A 12 -8.54 -8.60 -46.08
N THR A 13 -7.82 -9.44 -45.34
CA THR A 13 -7.63 -9.24 -43.91
C THR A 13 -6.90 -7.91 -43.72
N ARG A 14 -7.65 -6.88 -43.34
CA ARG A 14 -7.13 -5.55 -42.98
C ARG A 14 -6.26 -5.68 -41.73
N ARG A 15 -4.99 -6.06 -41.91
CA ARG A 15 -3.95 -5.92 -40.89
C ARG A 15 -3.84 -4.42 -40.62
N LYS A 16 -4.25 -3.99 -39.42
CA LYS A 16 -4.02 -2.61 -38.96
C LYS A 16 -2.53 -2.33 -39.12
N PRO A 17 -2.12 -1.27 -39.83
CA PRO A 17 -0.72 -0.89 -39.84
C PRO A 17 -0.38 -0.50 -38.41
N MET A 18 0.44 -1.31 -37.73
CA MET A 18 1.21 -0.78 -36.61
C MET A 18 1.92 0.45 -37.16
N SER A 19 1.77 1.59 -36.49
CA SER A 19 2.39 2.85 -36.84
C SER A 19 3.90 2.66 -36.91
N LYS A 20 4.40 2.23 -38.08
CA LYS A 20 5.80 2.32 -38.42
C LYS A 20 6.03 3.81 -38.59
N ALA A 21 6.56 4.44 -37.55
CA ALA A 21 6.99 5.82 -37.69
C ALA A 21 7.92 5.91 -38.90
N PRO A 22 7.88 7.03 -39.65
CA PRO A 22 8.80 7.24 -40.75
C PRO A 22 10.26 7.04 -40.28
N PRO A 23 11.16 6.56 -41.15
CA PRO A 23 12.57 6.39 -40.79
C PRO A 23 13.13 7.68 -40.16
N GLY A 24 13.77 7.56 -39.00
CA GLY A 24 14.31 8.70 -38.24
C GLY A 24 13.38 9.30 -37.18
N PHE A 25 12.12 8.84 -37.07
CA PHE A 25 11.20 9.27 -36.01
C PHE A 25 11.09 8.21 -34.91
N LEU A 26 11.29 8.61 -33.65
CA LEU A 26 11.03 7.76 -32.49
C LEU A 26 9.52 7.64 -32.27
N VAL A 27 9.01 6.41 -32.18
CA VAL A 27 7.63 6.17 -31.75
C VAL A 27 7.56 6.46 -30.25
N PRO A 28 6.68 7.36 -29.78
CA PRO A 28 6.52 7.58 -28.35
C PRO A 28 6.15 6.25 -27.66
N PRO A 29 6.72 5.96 -26.47
CA PRO A 29 6.40 4.74 -25.75
C PRO A 29 4.89 4.66 -25.54
N LYS A 30 4.31 3.49 -25.80
CA LYS A 30 2.88 3.28 -25.58
C LYS A 30 2.60 3.51 -24.09
N PRO A 31 1.54 4.24 -23.73
CA PRO A 31 1.16 4.39 -22.33
C PRO A 31 0.95 3.00 -21.74
N HIS A 32 1.63 2.71 -20.63
CA HIS A 32 1.48 1.45 -19.94
C HIS A 32 0.04 1.31 -19.46
N VAL A 33 -0.64 0.26 -19.92
CA VAL A 33 -1.96 -0.08 -19.41
C VAL A 33 -1.74 -0.62 -18.00
N ILE A 34 -2.20 0.13 -17.00
CA ILE A 34 -2.16 -0.28 -15.60
C ILE A 34 -3.08 -1.51 -15.48
N PRO A 35 -2.64 -2.60 -14.84
CA PRO A 35 -3.52 -3.75 -14.61
C PRO A 35 -4.60 -3.41 -13.58
N ILE A 36 -5.80 -3.97 -13.73
CA ILE A 36 -6.98 -3.71 -12.88
C ILE A 36 -6.68 -3.94 -11.39
N SER A 37 -5.82 -4.91 -11.09
CA SER A 37 -5.37 -5.24 -9.73
C SER A 37 -4.69 -4.07 -9.00
N ARG A 38 -4.02 -3.16 -9.73
CA ARG A 38 -3.25 -2.03 -9.19
C ARG A 38 -3.99 -0.69 -9.26
N MET A 39 -5.20 -0.66 -9.80
CA MET A 39 -5.98 0.58 -9.93
C MET A 39 -6.62 1.01 -8.61
N THR A 40 -6.68 2.31 -8.40
CA THR A 40 -7.40 2.92 -7.28
C THR A 40 -8.92 2.84 -7.50
N VAL A 41 -9.71 2.97 -6.42
CA VAL A 41 -11.19 2.94 -6.50
C VAL A 41 -11.74 4.00 -7.47
N ARG A 42 -11.11 5.18 -7.54
CA ARG A 42 -11.51 6.24 -8.47
C ARG A 42 -11.27 5.81 -9.92
N GLU A 43 -10.08 5.28 -10.20
CA GLU A 43 -9.73 4.81 -11.55
C GLU A 43 -10.61 3.65 -12.00
N LEU A 44 -10.90 2.71 -11.10
CA LEU A 44 -11.82 1.58 -11.37
C LEU A 44 -13.22 2.08 -11.78
N ARG A 45 -13.75 3.10 -11.08
CA ARG A 45 -15.05 3.70 -11.43
C ARG A 45 -15.01 4.45 -12.76
N ASP A 46 -13.94 5.18 -13.03
CA ASP A 46 -13.75 5.90 -14.29
C ASP A 46 -13.67 4.92 -15.46
N GLN A 47 -12.95 3.82 -15.30
CA GLN A 47 -12.81 2.77 -16.31
C GLN A 47 -14.12 2.01 -16.49
N HIS A 48 -14.82 1.67 -15.41
CA HIS A 48 -16.16 1.10 -15.47
C HIS A 48 -17.12 1.99 -16.27
N ALA A 49 -17.10 3.31 -16.04
CA ALA A 49 -17.92 4.26 -16.78
C ALA A 49 -17.54 4.35 -18.28
N ARG A 50 -16.25 4.29 -18.61
CA ARG A 50 -15.79 4.23 -20.02
C ARG A 50 -16.21 2.93 -20.71
N ASN A 51 -16.10 1.81 -20.01
CA ASN A 51 -16.50 0.50 -20.51
C ASN A 51 -18.02 0.46 -20.74
N ALA A 52 -18.80 0.96 -19.78
CA ALA A 52 -20.26 1.10 -19.90
C ALA A 52 -20.66 1.98 -21.09
N ARG A 53 -20.00 3.13 -21.31
CA ARG A 53 -20.26 3.98 -22.49
C ARG A 53 -19.94 3.26 -23.80
N THR A 54 -18.86 2.48 -23.81
CA THR A 54 -18.44 1.74 -24.99
C THR A 54 -19.43 0.62 -25.33
N LEU A 55 -19.93 -0.08 -24.31
CA LEU A 55 -20.91 -1.15 -24.46
C LEU A 55 -22.32 -0.64 -24.78
N ALA A 56 -22.69 0.54 -24.28
CA ALA A 56 -23.92 1.23 -24.66
C ALA A 56 -23.90 1.72 -26.13
N GLY A 57 -22.72 1.75 -26.77
CA GLY A 57 -22.57 2.13 -28.16
C GLY A 57 -23.16 1.09 -29.12
N PRO A 58 -23.85 1.50 -30.20
CA PRO A 58 -24.49 0.58 -31.16
C PRO A 58 -23.49 -0.32 -31.92
N THR A 59 -22.19 0.03 -31.92
CA THR A 59 -21.11 -0.74 -32.56
C THR A 59 -20.54 -1.85 -31.67
N ALA A 60 -21.00 -1.98 -30.42
CA ALA A 60 -20.47 -2.95 -29.47
C ALA A 60 -20.97 -4.39 -29.70
N SER A 61 -22.13 -4.58 -30.34
CA SER A 61 -22.85 -5.86 -30.27
C SER A 61 -22.19 -7.07 -30.97
N THR A 62 -21.15 -6.90 -31.80
CA THR A 62 -20.64 -8.02 -32.65
C THR A 62 -19.12 -8.22 -32.66
N SER A 63 -18.36 -7.46 -31.85
CA SER A 63 -16.89 -7.50 -31.92
C SER A 63 -16.27 -8.31 -30.78
N SER A 64 -15.16 -9.03 -31.05
CA SER A 64 -14.33 -9.64 -29.97
C SER A 64 -13.76 -8.61 -28.99
N TYR A 65 -13.87 -7.32 -29.31
CA TYR A 65 -13.51 -6.23 -28.43
C TYR A 65 -14.58 -5.99 -27.36
N SER A 66 -15.86 -6.09 -27.66
CA SER A 66 -16.91 -5.93 -26.65
C SER A 66 -16.93 -7.08 -25.65
N GLN A 67 -16.68 -8.31 -26.10
CA GLN A 67 -16.53 -9.46 -25.20
C GLN A 67 -15.39 -9.23 -24.19
N ARG A 68 -14.27 -8.66 -24.64
CA ARG A 68 -13.16 -8.29 -23.74
C ARG A 68 -13.56 -7.20 -22.75
N ILE A 69 -14.29 -6.18 -23.20
CA ILE A 69 -14.76 -5.11 -22.30
C ILE A 69 -15.76 -5.65 -21.27
N VAL A 70 -16.63 -6.59 -21.64
CA VAL A 70 -17.55 -7.24 -20.68
C VAL A 70 -16.79 -8.04 -19.62
N ALA A 71 -15.78 -8.81 -20.03
CA ALA A 71 -14.92 -9.53 -19.09
C ALA A 71 -14.17 -8.57 -18.15
N GLU A 72 -13.63 -7.47 -18.71
CA GLU A 72 -12.98 -6.41 -17.95
C GLU A 72 -13.94 -5.73 -16.96
N GLN A 73 -15.19 -5.53 -17.35
CA GLN A 73 -16.24 -5.00 -16.48
C GLN A 73 -16.51 -5.91 -15.27
N ALA A 74 -16.64 -7.21 -15.51
CA ALA A 74 -16.83 -8.18 -14.44
C ALA A 74 -15.63 -8.20 -13.47
N GLU A 75 -14.41 -8.10 -14.01
CA GLU A 75 -13.19 -8.01 -13.19
C GLU A 75 -13.17 -6.73 -12.34
N ILE A 76 -13.52 -5.57 -12.93
CA ILE A 76 -13.61 -4.29 -12.20
C ILE A 76 -14.68 -4.34 -11.11
N GLU A 77 -15.85 -4.92 -11.39
CA GLU A 77 -16.93 -5.08 -10.41
C GLU A 77 -16.48 -5.93 -9.23
N SER A 78 -15.82 -7.07 -9.48
CA SER A 78 -15.27 -7.92 -8.41
C SER A 78 -14.27 -7.15 -7.55
N ARG A 79 -13.36 -6.40 -8.18
CA ARG A 79 -12.34 -5.62 -7.47
C ARG A 79 -12.94 -4.47 -6.65
N LEU A 80 -13.99 -3.82 -7.15
CA LEU A 80 -14.71 -2.78 -6.41
C LEU A 80 -15.43 -3.36 -5.19
N VAL A 81 -16.02 -4.55 -5.33
CA VAL A 81 -16.64 -5.27 -4.20
C VAL A 81 -15.58 -5.62 -3.16
N ASP A 82 -14.39 -6.09 -3.55
CA ASP A 82 -13.32 -6.36 -2.59
C ASP A 82 -12.90 -5.09 -1.85
N LEU A 83 -12.59 -4.00 -2.56
CA LEU A 83 -12.03 -2.79 -1.93
C LEU A 83 -13.05 -2.00 -1.10
N VAL A 84 -14.31 -1.93 -1.53
CA VAL A 84 -15.36 -1.16 -0.84
C VAL A 84 -16.15 -2.05 0.12
N GLY A 85 -16.43 -3.28 -0.28
CA GLY A 85 -17.14 -4.26 0.54
C GLY A 85 -16.36 -4.64 1.79
N LEU A 86 -15.06 -4.94 1.68
CA LEU A 86 -14.23 -5.27 2.85
C LEU A 86 -14.15 -4.11 3.83
N LYS A 87 -14.03 -2.85 3.36
CA LYS A 87 -14.05 -1.67 4.24
C LYS A 87 -15.38 -1.52 4.97
N SER A 88 -16.50 -1.78 4.29
CA SER A 88 -17.81 -1.72 4.93
C SER A 88 -18.00 -2.80 5.99
N ILE A 89 -17.42 -4.00 5.79
CA ILE A 89 -17.44 -5.09 6.76
C ILE A 89 -16.54 -4.74 7.94
N GLN A 90 -15.34 -4.22 7.69
CA GLN A 90 -14.42 -3.77 8.73
C GLN A 90 -15.07 -2.70 9.61
N ASN A 91 -15.64 -1.65 9.02
CA ASN A 91 -16.33 -0.61 9.77
C ASN A 91 -17.50 -1.18 10.60
N LYS A 92 -18.29 -2.09 10.03
CA LYS A 92 -19.37 -2.75 10.77
C LYS A 92 -18.84 -3.61 11.92
N LEU A 93 -17.72 -4.32 11.74
CA LEU A 93 -17.10 -5.11 12.80
C LEU A 93 -16.54 -4.23 13.92
N GLU A 94 -15.96 -3.08 13.58
CA GLU A 94 -15.50 -2.07 14.54
C GLU A 94 -16.68 -1.45 15.33
N GLU A 95 -17.82 -1.21 14.67
CA GLU A 95 -19.03 -0.69 15.30
C GLU A 95 -19.79 -1.74 16.12
N THR A 96 -19.69 -3.03 15.77
CA THR A 96 -20.30 -4.10 16.56
C THR A 96 -19.52 -4.34 17.84
N LYS A 97 -19.88 -3.60 18.89
CA LYS A 97 -19.49 -3.92 20.26
C LYS A 97 -20.41 -5.05 20.76
N ILE A 98 -19.83 -6.22 21.00
CA ILE A 98 -20.51 -7.32 21.71
C ILE A 98 -20.83 -6.78 23.11
N HIS A 99 -22.07 -6.38 23.32
CA HIS A 99 -22.60 -6.16 24.65
C HIS A 99 -22.98 -7.55 25.14
N ASP A 100 -22.10 -8.11 25.97
CA ASP A 100 -22.40 -9.34 26.69
C ASP A 100 -23.64 -9.05 27.54
N HIS A 101 -24.79 -9.55 27.11
CA HIS A 101 -26.08 -9.27 27.76
C HIS A 101 -26.26 -10.05 29.07
N ASN A 102 -25.18 -10.69 29.55
CA ASN A 102 -25.06 -11.22 30.88
C ASN A 102 -23.86 -10.57 31.57
N ASP A 103 -24.12 -9.60 32.43
CA ASP A 103 -23.25 -9.24 33.56
C ASP A 103 -23.14 -10.41 34.56
N GLU A 104 -22.92 -11.64 34.09
CA GLU A 104 -22.29 -12.67 34.88
C GLU A 104 -20.83 -12.63 34.50
N ALA A 105 -20.08 -11.81 35.26
CA ALA A 105 -18.64 -11.86 35.31
C ALA A 105 -18.22 -13.33 35.24
N MET A 106 -17.60 -13.71 34.13
CA MET A 106 -16.91 -14.98 34.00
C MET A 106 -15.94 -15.04 35.17
N ASN A 107 -16.38 -15.75 36.21
CA ASN A 107 -15.64 -16.01 37.41
C ASN A 107 -14.56 -17.01 36.96
N THR A 108 -13.50 -16.48 36.35
CA THR A 108 -12.25 -17.21 36.19
C THR A 108 -11.85 -17.59 37.59
N ASP A 109 -12.03 -18.87 37.90
CA ASP A 109 -11.54 -19.56 39.08
C ASP A 109 -10.16 -18.98 39.42
N PRO A 110 -9.88 -18.52 40.67
CA PRO A 110 -8.62 -17.88 40.98
C PRO A 110 -7.51 -18.84 40.59
N THR A 111 -6.70 -18.41 39.61
CA THR A 111 -5.52 -19.14 39.17
C THR A 111 -4.71 -19.51 40.42
N PRO A 112 -4.21 -20.75 40.54
CA PRO A 112 -3.36 -21.11 41.67
C PRO A 112 -2.19 -20.12 41.70
N GLN A 113 -2.03 -19.47 42.86
CA GLN A 113 -1.00 -18.47 43.13
C GLN A 113 0.29 -18.84 42.40
N GLU A 114 0.67 -18.02 41.41
CA GLU A 114 1.99 -18.14 40.80
C GLU A 114 3.03 -18.13 41.92
N PRO A 115 3.98 -19.08 41.95
CA PRO A 115 4.99 -19.11 42.98
C PRO A 115 5.72 -17.77 42.96
N GLN A 116 5.71 -17.07 44.09
CA GLN A 116 6.45 -15.83 44.27
C GLN A 116 7.94 -16.11 44.10
N TYR A 117 8.44 -16.02 42.86
CA TYR A 117 9.85 -16.12 42.58
C TYR A 117 10.53 -14.92 43.23
N ARG A 118 11.27 -15.17 44.31
CA ARG A 118 12.13 -14.16 44.92
C ARG A 118 13.18 -13.77 43.89
N ALA A 119 13.00 -12.60 43.27
CA ALA A 119 13.97 -12.04 42.36
C ALA A 119 15.31 -11.91 43.10
N ILE A 120 16.33 -12.63 42.59
CA ILE A 120 17.72 -12.56 43.06
C ILE A 120 18.10 -11.08 43.21
N GLY A 121 18.66 -10.68 44.36
CA GLY A 121 18.79 -9.26 44.75
C GLY A 121 19.45 -8.33 43.73
N ALA A 122 20.21 -8.86 42.76
CA ALA A 122 20.71 -8.11 41.62
C ALA A 122 19.59 -7.61 40.67
N LYS A 123 18.57 -8.44 40.40
CA LYS A 123 17.39 -8.05 39.61
C LYS A 123 16.55 -7.01 40.33
N GLN A 124 16.38 -7.11 41.66
CA GLN A 124 15.70 -6.07 42.45
C GLN A 124 16.44 -4.73 42.39
N ARG A 125 17.76 -4.72 42.59
CA ARG A 125 18.56 -3.48 42.46
C ARG A 125 18.54 -2.89 41.05
N ALA A 126 18.48 -3.71 40.01
CA ALA A 126 18.35 -3.24 38.63
C ALA A 126 16.96 -2.64 38.36
N LEU A 127 15.90 -3.29 38.86
CA LEU A 127 14.53 -2.78 38.78
C LEU A 127 14.35 -1.47 39.56
N GLU A 128 14.90 -1.36 40.76
CA GLU A 128 14.86 -0.12 41.55
C GLU A 128 15.60 1.02 40.86
N LYS A 129 16.78 0.76 40.27
CA LYS A 129 17.52 1.76 39.49
C LYS A 129 16.78 2.17 38.22
N PHE A 130 16.11 1.22 37.55
CA PHE A 130 15.32 1.52 36.37
C PHE A 130 14.05 2.28 36.73
N ALA A 131 13.34 1.89 37.80
CA ALA A 131 12.16 2.58 38.30
C ALA A 131 12.48 4.00 38.77
N ALA A 132 13.62 4.22 39.43
CA ALA A 132 14.08 5.56 39.82
C ALA A 132 14.50 6.45 38.64
N LYS A 133 14.89 5.85 37.50
CA LYS A 133 15.19 6.57 36.27
C LYS A 133 13.91 6.83 35.46
N ALA A 134 13.03 5.84 35.38
CA ALA A 134 11.72 5.95 34.75
C ALA A 134 10.85 6.99 35.46
N SER A 135 10.87 7.09 36.79
CA SER A 135 10.12 8.13 37.52
C SER A 135 10.74 9.54 37.40
N ARG A 136 12.00 9.64 36.96
CA ARG A 136 12.63 10.93 36.63
C ARG A 136 12.26 11.40 35.21
N ASP A 137 12.04 10.46 34.30
CA ASP A 137 11.66 10.73 32.91
C ASP A 137 10.12 10.69 32.67
N TYR A 138 9.35 10.06 33.57
CA TYR A 138 7.88 10.01 33.59
C TYR A 138 7.27 10.77 34.78
N ASN A 139 7.93 11.84 35.23
CA ASN A 139 7.29 12.79 36.12
C ASN A 139 6.32 13.63 35.28
N GLY A 140 5.03 13.28 35.35
CA GLY A 140 3.94 13.91 34.63
C GLY A 140 3.86 15.43 34.81
N GLY A 141 4.57 16.15 33.94
CA GLY A 141 4.26 17.52 33.57
C GLY A 141 3.55 17.47 32.24
N GLY A 142 2.21 17.49 32.24
CA GLY A 142 1.52 18.00 31.06
C GLY A 142 2.16 19.34 30.75
N LEU A 143 2.78 19.47 29.57
CA LEU A 143 3.37 20.72 29.11
C LEU A 143 2.39 21.83 29.46
N SER A 144 2.85 22.85 30.18
CA SER A 144 2.00 24.02 30.44
C SER A 144 1.44 24.48 29.09
N PHE A 145 0.18 24.90 29.02
CA PHE A 145 -0.42 25.34 27.75
C PHE A 145 0.45 26.38 27.02
N GLU A 146 1.14 27.23 27.77
CA GLU A 146 2.12 28.19 27.28
C GLU A 146 3.40 27.55 26.72
N GLU A 147 3.87 26.46 27.32
CA GLU A 147 5.02 25.69 26.84
C GLU A 147 4.66 24.91 25.56
N ALA A 148 3.48 24.31 25.51
CA ALA A 148 2.99 23.60 24.34
C ALA A 148 2.84 24.52 23.12
N THR A 149 2.27 25.72 23.31
CA THR A 149 2.13 26.72 22.23
C THR A 149 3.47 27.27 21.76
N ARG A 150 4.43 27.47 22.67
CA ARG A 150 5.80 27.86 22.30
C ARG A 150 6.50 26.78 21.49
N LEU A 151 6.34 25.51 21.88
CA LEU A 151 6.96 24.37 21.20
C LEU A 151 6.34 24.15 19.81
N GLU A 152 5.03 24.38 19.66
CA GLU A 152 4.34 24.37 18.37
C GLU A 152 4.86 25.48 17.45
N GLN A 153 5.03 26.70 17.96
CA GLN A 153 5.58 27.82 17.18
C GLN A 153 7.03 27.57 16.74
N GLU A 154 7.85 27.03 17.63
CA GLU A 154 9.26 26.69 17.34
C GLU A 154 9.37 25.56 16.31
N ALA A 155 8.58 24.49 16.47
CA ALA A 155 8.53 23.39 15.51
C ALA A 155 8.03 23.86 14.14
N HIS A 156 6.97 24.67 14.10
CA HIS A 156 6.46 25.24 12.85
C HIS A 156 7.49 26.15 12.17
N ALA A 157 8.28 26.91 12.93
CA ALA A 157 9.34 27.74 12.36
C ALA A 157 10.48 26.89 11.79
N ALA A 158 10.86 25.81 12.47
CA ALA A 158 11.88 24.87 12.01
C ALA A 158 11.44 24.13 10.74
N ASP A 159 10.19 23.64 10.72
CA ASP A 159 9.63 22.94 9.56
C ASP A 159 9.52 23.87 8.34
N ARG A 160 9.13 25.14 8.55
CA ARG A 160 9.08 26.12 7.47
C ARG A 160 10.45 26.40 6.87
N ARG A 161 11.49 26.54 7.71
CA ARG A 161 12.88 26.71 7.24
C ARG A 161 13.35 25.50 6.44
N ARG A 162 13.03 24.28 6.91
CA ARG A 162 13.36 23.04 6.19
C ARG A 162 12.65 22.98 4.83
N GLN A 163 11.38 23.38 4.77
CA GLN A 163 10.62 23.46 3.51
C GLN A 163 11.19 24.51 2.57
N GLU A 164 11.56 25.69 3.08
CA GLU A 164 12.21 26.76 2.30
C GLU A 164 13.56 26.31 1.74
N GLU A 165 14.39 25.62 2.53
CA GLU A 165 15.68 25.08 2.09
C GLU A 165 15.50 24.00 1.01
N ILE A 166 14.53 23.10 1.18
CA ILE A 166 14.20 22.08 0.18
C ILE A 166 13.67 22.73 -1.10
N ALA A 167 12.80 23.75 -0.98
CA ALA A 167 12.26 24.49 -2.12
C ALA A 167 13.35 25.30 -2.84
N GLU A 168 14.29 25.90 -2.11
CA GLU A 168 15.44 26.61 -2.68
C GLU A 168 16.39 25.64 -3.37
N ARG A 169 16.74 24.51 -2.74
CA ARG A 169 17.55 23.45 -3.36
C ARG A 169 16.88 22.93 -4.64
N ARG A 170 15.56 22.78 -4.63
CA ARG A 170 14.76 22.37 -5.80
C ARG A 170 14.73 23.45 -6.90
N ARG A 171 14.65 24.73 -6.52
CA ARG A 171 14.75 25.88 -7.43
C ARG A 171 16.12 25.98 -8.08
N ARG A 172 17.20 25.79 -7.32
CA ARG A 172 18.58 25.76 -7.85
C ARG A 172 18.77 24.64 -8.87
N ARG A 173 18.24 23.43 -8.58
CA ARG A 173 18.26 22.28 -9.50
C ARG A 173 17.28 22.40 -10.67
N GLY A 174 16.50 23.48 -10.76
CA GLY A 174 15.57 23.69 -11.87
C GLY A 174 14.43 22.66 -11.94
N LEU A 175 14.06 21.99 -10.85
CA LEU A 175 12.86 21.15 -10.82
C LEU A 175 11.63 22.02 -10.55
N SER A 176 10.63 21.93 -11.42
CA SER A 176 9.33 22.59 -11.19
C SER A 176 8.62 21.99 -9.98
N LEU A 177 7.88 22.82 -9.24
CA LEU A 177 6.94 22.33 -8.22
C LEU A 177 5.74 21.71 -8.94
N ASP A 178 5.39 20.48 -8.56
CA ASP A 178 4.48 19.60 -9.32
C ASP A 178 3.05 20.15 -9.48
N ASP A 179 2.68 21.20 -8.71
CA ASP A 179 1.35 21.83 -8.74
C ASP A 179 1.32 23.24 -9.37
N GLU A 180 2.44 23.78 -9.88
CA GLU A 180 2.44 25.10 -10.53
C GLU A 180 2.02 24.98 -12.00
N VAL A 181 0.78 25.35 -12.32
CA VAL A 181 0.39 25.73 -13.69
C VAL A 181 1.06 27.06 -14.02
N LEU A 182 2.35 27.03 -14.37
CA LEU A 182 3.10 28.25 -14.72
C LEU A 182 2.35 29.02 -15.82
N THR A 183 2.15 30.31 -15.55
CA THR A 183 1.56 31.22 -16.52
C THR A 183 2.45 31.32 -17.76
N ARG A 184 1.87 31.68 -18.91
CA ARG A 184 2.62 31.74 -20.19
C ARG A 184 3.87 32.64 -20.09
N GLN A 185 3.78 33.73 -19.33
CA GLN A 185 4.87 34.68 -19.13
C GLN A 185 6.02 34.06 -18.33
N GLU A 186 5.71 33.28 -17.29
CA GLU A 186 6.74 32.62 -16.49
C GLU A 186 7.45 31.50 -17.28
N LYS A 187 6.70 30.78 -18.13
CA LYS A 187 7.28 29.80 -19.05
C LYS A 187 8.25 30.44 -20.05
N GLU A 188 7.85 31.56 -20.65
CA GLU A 188 8.69 32.30 -21.59
C GLU A 188 9.91 32.90 -20.89
N ALA A 189 9.77 33.41 -19.66
CA ALA A 189 10.88 33.92 -18.86
C ALA A 189 11.89 32.82 -18.51
N ARG A 190 11.43 31.63 -18.12
CA ARG A 190 12.31 30.49 -17.82
C ARG A 190 13.01 29.96 -19.06
N MET A 191 12.31 29.93 -20.19
CA MET A 191 12.91 29.59 -21.49
C MET A 191 13.98 30.62 -21.89
N TRP A 192 13.70 31.90 -21.68
CA TRP A 192 14.67 32.99 -21.91
C TRP A 192 15.87 32.92 -20.97
N ALA A 193 15.66 32.59 -19.70
CA ALA A 193 16.74 32.39 -18.74
C ALA A 193 17.64 31.22 -19.15
N PHE A 194 17.05 30.09 -19.56
CA PHE A 194 17.79 28.93 -20.07
C PHE A 194 18.61 29.26 -21.32
N MET A 195 18.03 29.96 -22.29
CA MET A 195 18.72 30.31 -23.54
C MET A 195 19.90 31.29 -23.34
N ASN A 196 19.90 32.06 -22.25
CA ASN A 196 20.95 33.03 -21.93
C ASN A 196 21.84 32.60 -20.75
N TYR A 197 21.59 31.45 -20.14
CA TYR A 197 22.38 30.96 -19.01
C TYR A 197 23.75 30.49 -19.51
N LYS A 198 24.80 31.05 -18.90
CA LYS A 198 26.16 30.54 -19.04
C LYS A 198 26.45 29.73 -17.78
N PRO A 199 26.68 28.41 -17.87
CA PRO A 199 27.09 27.62 -16.72
C PRO A 199 28.29 28.28 -16.05
N THR A 200 28.14 28.59 -14.76
CA THR A 200 29.22 29.05 -13.90
C THR A 200 29.90 27.84 -13.26
N ASP A 201 31.20 27.91 -12.94
CA ASP A 201 31.98 26.81 -12.34
C ASP A 201 31.32 26.13 -11.12
N SER A 202 30.45 26.85 -10.40
CA SER A 202 29.66 26.31 -9.28
C SER A 202 28.58 25.30 -9.68
N ASP A 203 28.23 25.19 -10.96
CA ASP A 203 27.22 24.23 -11.49
C ASP A 203 27.86 22.87 -11.86
N LEU A 204 29.20 22.81 -11.95
CA LEU A 204 29.99 21.61 -12.24
C LEU A 204 30.51 20.91 -10.96
N GLU A 205 30.52 21.59 -9.82
CA GLU A 205 31.05 21.06 -8.55
C GLU A 205 30.04 20.23 -7.73
N ASP A 206 28.76 20.20 -8.11
CA ASP A 206 27.69 19.49 -7.37
C ASP A 206 27.26 18.15 -8.00
N GLU A 207 27.87 17.72 -9.12
CA GLU A 207 27.54 16.44 -9.79
C GLU A 207 28.34 15.24 -9.26
N ASP A 208 29.38 15.46 -8.46
CA ASP A 208 30.33 14.44 -8.01
C ASP A 208 30.31 14.17 -6.49
N ASP A 209 29.16 14.38 -5.81
CA ASP A 209 29.03 14.04 -4.37
C ASP A 209 27.80 13.17 -4.06
N GLU A 210 28.10 11.86 -4.03
CA GLU A 210 27.68 10.91 -2.99
C GLU A 210 26.18 10.59 -2.77
N GLY A 211 25.81 9.34 -3.07
CA GLY A 211 24.94 8.56 -2.16
C GLY A 211 23.55 8.12 -2.64
N GLU A 212 23.43 7.57 -3.86
CA GLU A 212 22.26 6.75 -4.24
C GLU A 212 22.34 5.27 -3.76
N GLU A 213 23.14 4.97 -2.74
CA GLU A 213 23.26 3.60 -2.19
C GLU A 213 22.36 3.31 -0.96
N GLY A 214 21.42 4.20 -0.62
CA GLY A 214 20.62 4.07 0.61
C GLY A 214 19.10 4.09 0.48
N LYS A 215 18.54 4.16 -0.74
CA LYS A 215 17.10 4.43 -0.96
C LYS A 215 16.34 3.31 -1.67
N ASN A 216 16.84 2.08 -1.66
CA ASN A 216 16.02 0.95 -2.07
C ASN A 216 15.17 0.50 -0.86
N PRO A 217 13.85 0.75 -0.83
CA PRO A 217 13.00 0.22 0.24
C PRO A 217 12.95 -1.31 0.25
N SER A 218 13.44 -1.96 -0.81
CA SER A 218 13.57 -3.40 -0.90
C SER A 218 14.66 -3.95 0.03
N THR A 219 15.76 -3.22 0.24
CA THR A 219 16.88 -3.70 1.08
C THR A 219 16.65 -3.50 2.57
N TRP A 220 15.53 -2.88 2.98
CA TRP A 220 15.11 -2.83 4.39
C TRP A 220 14.64 -4.21 4.86
N PHE A 221 14.23 -5.09 3.94
CA PHE A 221 13.77 -6.44 4.26
C PHE A 221 14.82 -7.52 3.97
N ASP A 222 15.94 -7.15 3.35
CA ASP A 222 17.08 -8.04 3.16
C ASP A 222 17.91 -8.04 4.46
N ASP A 223 17.36 -8.63 5.52
CA ASP A 223 18.11 -8.99 6.72
C ASP A 223 19.02 -10.18 6.37
N ASP A 224 20.33 -9.98 6.49
CA ASP A 224 21.38 -10.98 6.32
C ASP A 224 21.39 -12.05 7.42
N GLN A 225 20.39 -12.05 8.32
CA GLN A 225 20.16 -13.06 9.35
C GLN A 225 18.96 -13.96 9.02
N ASP A 226 19.22 -15.00 8.23
CA ASP A 226 18.27 -16.03 7.76
C ASP A 226 17.71 -16.96 8.87
N ASP A 227 17.92 -16.63 10.15
CA ASP A 227 17.36 -17.36 11.28
C ASP A 227 16.82 -16.35 12.30
N GLY A 228 15.55 -15.97 12.18
CA GLY A 228 14.81 -15.07 13.08
C GLY A 228 14.63 -15.59 14.52
N ARG A 229 15.64 -16.25 15.10
CA ARG A 229 15.66 -16.87 16.43
C ARG A 229 16.61 -16.12 17.37
N LYS A 230 16.43 -14.81 17.51
CA LYS A 230 17.18 -14.06 18.52
C LYS A 230 16.55 -14.27 19.90
N GLY A 231 17.08 -15.25 20.65
CA GLY A 231 16.97 -15.28 22.12
C GLY A 231 15.77 -16.01 22.74
N GLN A 232 15.07 -16.87 21.99
CA GLN A 232 14.06 -17.78 22.56
C GLN A 232 14.38 -19.23 22.20
N ASP A 233 14.36 -20.10 23.22
CA ASP A 233 14.49 -21.55 23.04
C ASP A 233 13.13 -22.07 22.54
N ILE A 234 13.00 -22.22 21.21
CA ILE A 234 11.77 -22.76 20.61
C ILE A 234 11.78 -24.28 20.84
N VAL A 235 11.18 -24.70 21.94
CA VAL A 235 10.84 -26.11 22.15
C VAL A 235 9.71 -26.45 21.18
N TYR A 236 10.03 -27.25 20.17
CA TYR A 236 9.00 -27.83 19.29
C TYR A 236 8.11 -28.74 20.13
N PRO A 237 6.78 -28.56 20.09
CA PRO A 237 5.86 -29.57 20.61
C PRO A 237 6.17 -30.90 19.92
N ASP A 238 6.36 -31.94 20.70
CA ASP A 238 6.45 -33.31 20.23
C ASP A 238 5.12 -33.70 19.59
N TYR A 239 5.06 -33.60 18.27
CA TYR A 239 3.88 -33.81 17.43
C TYR A 239 3.25 -35.21 17.52
N HIS A 240 3.70 -36.09 18.42
CA HIS A 240 3.29 -37.49 18.41
C HIS A 240 2.24 -37.90 19.43
N ASP A 241 2.06 -37.23 20.58
CA ASP A 241 1.25 -37.85 21.65
C ASP A 241 0.15 -36.99 22.34
N ASP A 242 0.02 -35.66 22.11
CA ASP A 242 -0.84 -34.83 22.99
C ASP A 242 -2.01 -34.05 22.36
N LEU A 243 -2.23 -34.13 21.04
CA LEU A 243 -3.35 -33.40 20.40
C LEU A 243 -4.74 -34.01 20.70
N SER A 244 -4.79 -35.25 21.18
CA SER A 244 -6.03 -35.96 21.55
C SER A 244 -6.63 -35.49 22.87
N ASN A 245 -5.87 -34.82 23.73
CA ASN A 245 -6.33 -34.30 25.02
C ASN A 245 -6.92 -32.88 24.93
N ILE A 246 -6.66 -32.15 23.84
CA ILE A 246 -6.98 -30.72 23.72
C ILE A 246 -8.43 -30.50 23.23
N ILE A 247 -8.99 -31.43 22.44
CA ILE A 247 -10.36 -31.33 21.94
C ILE A 247 -11.15 -32.58 22.35
N ARG A 248 -11.91 -32.50 23.45
CA ARG A 248 -12.90 -33.52 23.82
C ARG A 248 -14.20 -33.25 23.09
N ILE A 249 -14.50 -34.04 22.05
CA ILE A 249 -15.79 -33.98 21.35
C ILE A 249 -16.79 -34.83 22.14
N ASP A 250 -17.88 -34.21 22.61
CA ASP A 250 -19.00 -34.94 23.21
C ASP A 250 -19.85 -35.56 22.10
N GLU A 251 -19.64 -36.86 21.86
CA GLU A 251 -20.30 -37.62 20.79
C GLU A 251 -21.83 -37.65 20.91
N SER A 252 -22.39 -37.36 22.09
CA SER A 252 -23.84 -37.32 22.33
C SER A 252 -24.53 -36.13 21.66
N ARG A 253 -23.77 -35.10 21.27
CA ARG A 253 -24.29 -33.84 20.69
C ARG A 253 -24.10 -33.73 19.18
N ILE A 254 -23.53 -34.75 18.54
CA ILE A 254 -23.32 -34.76 17.09
C ILE A 254 -24.64 -35.16 16.39
N PRO A 255 -25.23 -34.28 15.56
CA PRO A 255 -26.46 -34.61 14.84
C PRO A 255 -26.21 -35.73 13.81
N TYR A 256 -27.16 -36.66 13.70
CA TYR A 256 -27.15 -37.82 12.79
C TYR A 256 -27.05 -37.50 11.28
N SER A 257 -26.91 -36.23 10.90
CA SER A 257 -26.86 -35.78 9.51
C SER A 257 -25.48 -35.87 8.87
N ILE A 258 -24.44 -36.25 9.62
CA ILE A 258 -23.07 -36.41 9.09
C ILE A 258 -22.89 -37.89 8.72
N PRO A 259 -22.69 -38.23 7.42
CA PRO A 259 -22.42 -39.60 7.03
C PRO A 259 -21.11 -40.07 7.67
N ARG A 260 -21.17 -41.20 8.40
CA ARG A 260 -19.98 -41.90 8.88
C ARG A 260 -19.46 -42.73 7.72
N GLU A 261 -18.24 -42.46 7.27
CA GLU A 261 -17.53 -43.35 6.35
C GLU A 261 -17.16 -44.61 7.13
N GLU A 262 -17.72 -45.76 6.72
CA GLU A 262 -17.22 -47.10 7.07
C GLU A 262 -16.02 -47.47 6.18
#